data_AF-A0A7U5MMH5-F1
#
_entry.id   AF-A0A7U5MMH5-F1
#
_cell.length_a   1.000
_cell.length_b   1.000
_cell.length_c   1.000
_cell.angle_alpha   90.00
_cell.angle_beta   90.00
_cell.angle_gamma   90.00
#
_symmetry.space_group_name_H-M   'P 1'
#
loop_
_entity.id
_entity.type
_entity.pdbx_description
1 polymer ?
#
loop_
_entity_poly.entity_id
_entity_poly.type
_entity_poly.pdbx_seq_one_letter_code
_entity_poly.pdbx_strand_id
1 'polypeptide(L)'
;MTRQERRNIYGTRRWTRHKLWIQLDDFSRDKPHAFKSLDSAWDQATANLTDSGMRTPEDLKTSAIKRAWQWTDRIAADTDGFDDIDKRVMDYVITSVEERGLAHVTCPARAAAEHAKISAMTARRRLLNLAAHGFLVQHSPGWYSADSSSRRAAIYSLGDPEIVLTAGNPAAET
;
A
#
# COMPACT_ATOMS: atom_id res chain seq x y z
N MET A 1 -20.52 -20.80 31.28
CA MET A 1 -19.18 -20.57 30.69
C MET A 1 -19.35 -20.26 29.21
N THR A 2 -19.11 -19.01 28.80
CA THR A 2 -19.45 -18.47 27.47
C THR A 2 -18.30 -18.63 26.45
N ARG A 3 -18.62 -18.50 25.15
CA ARG A 3 -17.66 -18.64 24.03
C ARG A 3 -16.51 -17.63 24.10
N GLN A 4 -16.73 -16.45 24.66
CA GLN A 4 -15.71 -15.42 24.92
C GLN A 4 -14.75 -15.84 26.05
N GLU A 5 -15.26 -16.45 27.12
CA GLU A 5 -14.44 -16.92 28.25
C GLU A 5 -13.47 -18.04 27.83
N ARG A 6 -13.90 -18.94 26.93
CA ARG A 6 -13.02 -20.00 26.38
C ARG A 6 -11.89 -19.45 25.51
N ARG A 7 -12.11 -18.32 24.84
CA ARG A 7 -11.12 -17.67 23.96
C ARG A 7 -9.98 -17.00 24.76
N ASN A 8 -10.30 -16.45 25.93
CA ASN A 8 -9.35 -15.75 26.80
C ASN A 8 -8.52 -16.66 27.73
N ILE A 9 -9.01 -17.85 28.10
CA ILE A 9 -8.29 -18.71 29.07
C ILE A 9 -7.21 -19.57 28.36
N TYR A 10 -7.46 -20.01 27.12
CA TYR A 10 -6.56 -20.88 26.37
C TYR A 10 -5.78 -20.18 25.24
N GLY A 11 -6.28 -19.05 24.72
CA GLY A 11 -5.63 -18.29 23.65
C GLY A 11 -4.38 -17.55 24.13
N THR A 12 -4.49 -16.71 25.15
CA THR A 12 -3.40 -15.80 25.54
C THR A 12 -2.12 -16.54 25.97
N ARG A 13 -2.24 -17.70 26.62
CA ARG A 13 -1.09 -18.49 27.12
C ARG A 13 -0.33 -19.28 26.06
N ARG A 14 -0.98 -19.66 24.94
CA ARG A 14 -0.33 -20.48 23.91
C ARG A 14 0.45 -19.63 22.91
N TRP A 15 -0.05 -18.43 22.63
CA TRP A 15 0.56 -17.48 21.71
C TRP A 15 1.76 -16.80 22.36
N THR A 16 1.68 -16.52 23.66
CA THR A 16 2.79 -15.91 24.43
C THR A 16 4.06 -16.75 24.54
N ARG A 17 4.00 -18.04 24.18
CA ARG A 17 5.14 -18.97 24.15
C ARG A 17 5.64 -19.27 22.73
N HIS A 18 4.99 -18.74 21.70
CA HIS A 18 5.40 -18.95 20.33
C HIS A 18 6.66 -18.12 20.03
N LYS A 19 7.66 -18.68 19.33
CA LYS A 19 8.93 -17.97 19.07
C LYS A 19 8.72 -16.62 18.37
N LEU A 20 7.76 -16.55 17.45
CA LEU A 20 7.38 -15.30 16.78
C LEU A 20 6.78 -14.28 17.76
N TRP A 21 6.00 -14.70 18.74
CA TRP A 21 5.48 -13.79 19.75
C TRP A 21 6.59 -13.23 20.63
N ILE A 22 7.54 -14.08 21.06
CA ILE A 22 8.68 -13.64 21.88
C ILE A 22 9.46 -12.56 21.13
N GLN A 23 9.75 -12.79 19.84
CA GLN A 23 10.39 -11.79 18.99
C GLN A 23 9.56 -10.51 18.85
N LEU A 24 8.25 -10.63 18.61
CA LEU A 24 7.39 -9.46 18.43
C LEU A 24 7.20 -8.67 19.73
N ASP A 25 7.15 -9.31 20.89
CA ASP A 25 7.08 -8.65 22.20
C ASP A 25 8.39 -7.92 22.51
N ASP A 26 9.54 -8.52 22.19
CA ASP A 26 10.87 -7.92 22.41
C ASP A 26 11.15 -6.73 21.48
N PHE A 27 10.65 -6.74 20.25
CA PHE A 27 10.93 -5.71 19.23
C PHE A 27 9.76 -4.75 18.95
N SER A 28 8.63 -4.90 19.63
CA SER A 28 7.51 -3.95 19.53
C SER A 28 7.59 -2.87 20.60
N ARG A 29 7.10 -1.68 20.26
CA ARG A 29 7.02 -0.54 21.18
C ARG A 29 6.10 -0.78 22.39
N ASP A 30 5.06 -1.59 22.22
CA ASP A 30 4.05 -1.91 23.23
C ASP A 30 3.34 -3.23 22.88
N LYS A 31 2.66 -3.82 23.88
CA LYS A 31 1.94 -5.10 23.70
C LYS A 31 0.80 -5.03 22.66
N PRO A 32 -0.05 -3.97 22.62
CA PRO A 32 -1.04 -3.83 21.56
C PRO A 32 -0.43 -3.85 20.14
N HIS A 33 0.73 -3.22 19.96
CA HIS A 33 1.48 -3.23 18.72
C HIS A 33 1.98 -4.64 18.38
N ALA A 34 2.55 -5.36 19.36
CA ALA A 34 2.97 -6.76 19.17
C ALA A 34 1.80 -7.66 18.74
N PHE A 35 0.62 -7.50 19.36
CA PHE A 35 -0.59 -8.22 18.95
C PHE A 35 -1.02 -7.86 17.54
N LYS A 36 -1.02 -6.58 17.18
CA LYS A 36 -1.38 -6.14 15.82
C LYS A 36 -0.42 -6.68 14.76
N SER A 37 0.89 -6.70 15.04
CA SER A 37 1.90 -7.27 14.16
C SER A 37 1.76 -8.79 14.03
N LEU A 38 1.39 -9.48 15.11
CA LEU A 38 1.14 -10.92 15.10
C LEU A 38 -0.11 -11.27 14.27
N ASP A 39 -1.18 -10.50 14.42
CA ASP A 39 -2.44 -10.68 13.67
C ASP A 39 -2.19 -10.47 12.17
N SER A 40 -1.50 -9.38 11.82
CA SER A 40 -1.07 -9.07 10.45
C SER A 40 -0.18 -10.18 9.84
N ALA A 41 0.75 -10.74 10.62
CA ALA A 41 1.59 -11.85 10.17
C ALA A 41 0.77 -13.15 9.96
N TRP A 42 -0.25 -13.39 10.78
CA TRP A 42 -1.13 -14.55 10.65
C TRP A 42 -2.08 -14.43 9.46
N ASP A 43 -2.64 -13.25 9.23
CA ASP A 43 -3.44 -12.94 8.05
C ASP A 43 -2.62 -13.12 6.77
N GLN A 44 -1.38 -12.64 6.78
CA GLN A 44 -0.46 -12.83 5.65
C GLN A 44 -0.09 -14.31 5.44
N ALA A 45 0.17 -15.06 6.52
CA ALA A 45 0.44 -16.49 6.44
C ALA A 45 -0.76 -17.29 5.89
N THR A 46 -1.98 -16.90 6.30
CA THR A 46 -3.22 -17.51 5.82
C THR A 46 -3.43 -17.18 4.33
N ALA A 47 -3.22 -15.92 3.94
CA ALA A 47 -3.27 -15.49 2.54
C ALA A 47 -2.25 -16.27 1.68
N ASN A 48 -1.01 -16.42 2.16
CA ASN A 48 0.04 -17.18 1.47
C ASN A 48 -0.27 -18.70 1.39
N LEU A 49 -1.00 -19.24 2.37
CA LEU A 49 -1.46 -20.64 2.36
C LEU A 49 -2.57 -20.87 1.32
N THR A 50 -3.46 -19.88 1.14
CA THR A 50 -4.56 -19.94 0.17
C THR A 50 -4.16 -19.51 -1.24
N ASP A 51 -3.13 -18.69 -1.38
CA ASP A 51 -2.68 -18.13 -2.65
C ASP A 51 -1.24 -18.57 -2.96
N SER A 52 -1.13 -19.59 -3.82
CA SER A 52 0.02 -19.83 -4.71
C SER A 52 1.45 -19.81 -4.10
N GLY A 53 1.64 -20.41 -2.91
CA GLY A 53 2.97 -20.79 -2.40
C GLY A 53 3.72 -19.68 -1.65
N MET A 54 4.87 -20.03 -1.06
CA MET A 54 5.66 -19.12 -0.23
C MET A 54 6.26 -18.00 -1.11
N ARG A 55 5.62 -16.82 -1.13
CA ARG A 55 6.15 -15.64 -1.81
C ARG A 55 7.43 -15.17 -1.13
N THR A 56 8.51 -15.15 -1.87
CA THR A 56 9.80 -14.62 -1.46
C THR A 56 9.83 -13.09 -1.55
N PRO A 57 10.76 -12.40 -0.88
CA PRO A 57 10.98 -10.97 -1.08
C PRO A 57 11.22 -10.60 -2.56
N GLU A 58 11.90 -11.46 -3.31
CA GLU A 58 12.15 -11.31 -4.74
C GLU A 58 10.84 -11.38 -5.55
N ASP A 59 9.90 -12.25 -5.17
CA ASP A 59 8.58 -12.34 -5.82
C ASP A 59 7.76 -11.07 -5.59
N LEU A 60 7.83 -10.50 -4.38
CA LEU A 60 7.15 -9.24 -4.05
C LEU A 60 7.73 -8.07 -4.85
N LYS A 61 9.05 -7.98 -4.95
CA LYS A 61 9.73 -6.98 -5.77
C LYS A 61 9.36 -7.12 -7.25
N THR A 62 9.44 -8.34 -7.79
CA THR A 62 9.08 -8.64 -9.18
C THR A 62 7.62 -8.27 -9.46
N SER A 63 6.72 -8.57 -8.53
CA SER A 63 5.30 -8.21 -8.65
C SER A 63 5.08 -6.69 -8.68
N ALA A 64 5.80 -5.95 -7.82
CA ALA A 64 5.73 -4.49 -7.79
C ALA A 64 6.23 -3.86 -9.10
N ILE A 65 7.37 -4.33 -9.62
CA ILE A 65 7.94 -3.86 -10.90
C ILE A 65 7.03 -4.22 -12.08
N LYS A 66 6.49 -5.44 -12.12
CA LYS A 66 5.54 -5.85 -13.15
C LYS A 66 4.31 -4.94 -13.17
N ARG A 67 3.81 -4.55 -12.00
CA ARG A 67 2.69 -3.61 -11.89
C ARG A 67 3.06 -2.20 -12.36
N ALA A 68 4.28 -1.75 -12.11
CA ALA A 68 4.79 -0.49 -12.65
C ALA A 68 4.75 -0.49 -14.18
N TRP A 69 5.27 -1.54 -14.83
CA TRP A 69 5.24 -1.67 -16.29
C TRP A 69 3.83 -1.72 -16.87
N GLN A 70 2.91 -2.45 -16.23
CA GLN A 70 1.51 -2.46 -16.65
C GLN A 70 0.89 -1.05 -16.66
N TRP A 71 1.22 -0.22 -15.67
CA TRP A 71 0.75 1.18 -15.63
C TRP A 71 1.44 2.05 -16.68
N THR A 72 2.74 1.85 -16.93
CA THR A 72 3.46 2.56 -18.00
C THR A 72 2.82 2.30 -19.36
N ASP A 73 2.55 1.03 -19.69
CA ASP A 73 1.90 0.65 -20.95
C ASP A 73 0.49 1.24 -21.05
N ARG A 74 -0.26 1.21 -19.95
CA ARG A 74 -1.63 1.73 -19.90
C ARG A 74 -1.70 3.25 -20.07
N ILE A 75 -0.79 3.99 -19.45
CA ILE A 75 -0.66 5.45 -19.62
C ILE A 75 -0.29 5.78 -21.07
N ALA A 76 0.62 5.01 -21.68
CA ALA A 76 0.99 5.18 -23.08
C ALA A 76 -0.16 4.89 -24.05
N ALA A 77 -1.04 3.94 -23.70
CA ALA A 77 -2.25 3.64 -24.46
C ALA A 77 -3.35 4.71 -24.35
N ASP A 78 -3.21 5.67 -23.42
CA ASP A 78 -4.12 6.81 -23.20
C ASP A 78 -5.61 6.43 -22.99
N THR A 79 -5.84 5.28 -22.37
CA THR A 79 -7.19 4.69 -22.25
C THR A 79 -8.04 5.27 -21.11
N ASP A 80 -7.42 5.89 -20.11
CA ASP A 80 -8.10 6.34 -18.87
C ASP A 80 -8.40 7.85 -18.83
N GLY A 81 -8.10 8.59 -19.91
CA GLY A 81 -8.35 10.03 -19.97
C GLY A 81 -7.49 10.87 -19.02
N PHE A 82 -6.28 10.40 -18.68
CA PHE A 82 -5.35 11.18 -17.86
C PHE A 82 -4.95 12.48 -18.56
N ASP A 83 -5.05 13.60 -17.85
CA ASP A 83 -4.41 14.83 -18.31
C ASP A 83 -2.88 14.75 -18.15
N ASP A 84 -2.14 15.63 -18.83
CA ASP A 84 -0.67 15.62 -18.82
C ASP A 84 -0.07 15.74 -17.42
N ILE A 85 -0.77 16.38 -16.48
CA ILE A 85 -0.29 16.54 -15.11
C ILE A 85 -0.46 15.22 -14.37
N ASP A 86 -1.61 14.57 -14.52
CA ASP A 86 -1.91 13.27 -13.92
C ASP A 86 -0.96 12.19 -14.45
N LYS A 87 -0.65 12.21 -15.75
CA LYS A 87 0.38 11.33 -16.35
C LYS A 87 1.73 11.51 -15.66
N ARG A 88 2.19 12.75 -15.45
CA ARG A 88 3.47 13.04 -14.78
C ARG A 88 3.47 12.68 -13.29
N VAL A 89 2.34 12.83 -12.61
CA VAL A 89 2.21 12.45 -11.20
C VAL A 89 2.20 10.92 -11.06
N MET A 90 1.53 10.21 -11.97
CA MET A 90 1.59 8.75 -12.03
C MET A 90 3.00 8.26 -12.34
N ASP A 91 3.67 8.87 -13.33
CA ASP A 91 5.06 8.57 -13.70
C ASP A 91 6.02 8.66 -12.51
N TYR A 92 5.86 9.68 -11.65
CA TYR A 92 6.62 9.77 -10.40
C TYR A 92 6.42 8.57 -9.46
N VAL A 93 5.17 8.11 -9.31
CA VAL A 93 4.86 6.97 -8.44
C VAL A 93 5.40 5.67 -9.03
N ILE A 94 5.25 5.47 -10.35
CA ILE A 94 5.80 4.34 -11.10
C ILE A 94 7.32 4.28 -10.91
N THR A 95 8.02 5.39 -11.18
CA THR A 95 9.47 5.50 -10.98
C THR A 95 9.86 5.17 -9.53
N SER A 96 9.11 5.68 -8.55
CA SER A 96 9.37 5.41 -7.13
C SER A 96 9.22 3.92 -6.78
N VAL A 97 8.28 3.21 -7.43
CA VAL A 97 8.09 1.76 -7.26
C VAL A 97 9.24 0.98 -7.89
N GLU A 98 9.67 1.36 -9.09
CA GLU A 98 10.78 0.72 -9.80
C GLU A 98 12.11 0.87 -9.05
N GLU A 99 12.44 2.08 -8.62
CA GLU A 99 13.70 2.36 -7.90
C GLU A 99 13.78 1.61 -6.57
N ARG A 100 12.68 1.54 -5.83
CA ARG A 100 12.66 0.95 -4.49
C ARG A 100 12.36 -0.54 -4.50
N GLY A 101 11.72 -1.05 -5.56
CA GLY A 101 11.25 -2.43 -5.63
C GLY A 101 10.18 -2.76 -4.59
N LEU A 102 9.38 -1.76 -4.17
CA LEU A 102 8.37 -1.91 -3.13
C LEU A 102 6.99 -1.56 -3.70
N ALA A 103 5.97 -2.36 -3.36
CA ALA A 103 4.59 -2.06 -3.73
C ALA A 103 4.07 -0.80 -3.02
N HIS A 104 4.49 -0.57 -1.78
CA HIS A 104 4.14 0.61 -0.98
C HIS A 104 5.29 1.60 -1.00
N VAL A 105 5.06 2.75 -1.63
CA VAL A 105 6.06 3.80 -1.78
C VAL A 105 5.63 5.06 -1.05
N THR A 106 6.60 5.63 -0.35
CA THR A 106 6.42 6.94 0.29
C THR A 106 6.51 8.01 -0.79
N CYS A 107 5.44 8.78 -0.96
CA CYS A 107 5.33 9.84 -1.97
C CYS A 107 5.13 11.21 -1.29
N PRO A 108 6.22 11.91 -0.93
CA PRO A 108 6.12 13.29 -0.48
C PRO A 108 5.58 14.18 -1.60
N ALA A 109 4.56 14.99 -1.31
CA ALA A 109 3.96 15.89 -2.31
C ALA A 109 4.96 16.88 -2.92
N ARG A 110 6.05 17.23 -2.20
CA ARG A 110 7.13 18.08 -2.73
C ARG A 110 7.95 17.38 -3.81
N ALA A 111 8.29 16.11 -3.62
CA ALA A 111 9.05 15.33 -4.59
C ALA A 111 8.19 15.06 -5.85
N ALA A 112 6.92 14.69 -5.66
CA ALA A 112 5.98 14.55 -6.77
C ALA A 112 5.81 15.87 -7.56
N ALA A 113 5.78 17.01 -6.86
CA ALA A 113 5.67 18.32 -7.49
C ALA A 113 6.91 18.72 -8.29
N GLU A 114 8.10 18.41 -7.78
CA GLU A 114 9.37 18.62 -8.48
C GLU A 114 9.43 17.78 -9.75
N HIS A 115 9.10 16.49 -9.66
CA HIS A 115 9.06 15.57 -10.80
C HIS A 115 8.06 16.03 -11.87
N ALA A 116 6.83 16.37 -11.47
CA ALA A 116 5.77 16.77 -12.38
C ALA A 116 5.86 18.24 -12.83
N LYS A 117 6.79 19.03 -12.28
CA LYS A 117 6.98 20.48 -12.52
C LYS A 117 5.72 21.30 -12.20
N ILE A 118 5.11 21.04 -11.04
CA ILE A 118 3.90 21.69 -10.54
C ILE A 118 4.08 22.18 -9.10
N SER A 119 3.06 22.83 -8.53
CA SER A 119 3.08 23.20 -7.11
C SER A 119 2.86 21.97 -6.21
N ALA A 120 3.42 21.99 -4.99
CA ALA A 120 3.20 20.94 -3.98
C ALA A 120 1.72 20.77 -3.60
N MET A 121 0.94 21.86 -3.61
CA MET A 121 -0.51 21.81 -3.36
C MET A 121 -1.24 21.08 -4.49
N THR A 122 -0.88 21.39 -5.74
CA THR A 122 -1.43 20.72 -6.92
C THR A 122 -1.09 19.23 -6.92
N ALA A 123 0.18 18.87 -6.68
CA ALA A 123 0.61 17.48 -6.61
C ALA A 123 -0.15 16.69 -5.55
N ARG A 124 -0.31 17.25 -4.34
CA ARG A 124 -1.13 16.63 -3.28
C ARG A 124 -2.57 16.39 -3.74
N ARG A 125 -3.20 17.37 -4.39
CA ARG A 125 -4.57 17.25 -4.89
C ARG A 125 -4.69 16.17 -5.96
N ARG A 126 -3.72 16.10 -6.89
CA ARG A 126 -3.70 15.07 -7.94
C ARG A 126 -3.50 13.67 -7.38
N LEU A 127 -2.55 13.47 -6.44
CA LEU A 127 -2.37 12.19 -5.76
C LEU A 127 -3.66 11.71 -5.07
N LEU A 128 -4.38 12.62 -4.39
CA LEU A 128 -5.67 12.30 -3.77
C LEU A 128 -6.75 11.96 -4.79
N ASN A 129 -6.81 12.71 -5.90
CA ASN A 129 -7.77 12.46 -6.97
C ASN A 129 -7.50 11.11 -7.65
N LEU A 130 -6.25 10.82 -8.01
CA LEU A 130 -5.83 9.54 -8.55
C LEU A 130 -6.16 8.38 -7.61
N ALA A 131 -6.01 8.58 -6.30
CA ALA A 131 -6.40 7.59 -5.31
C ALA A 131 -7.93 7.41 -5.22
N ALA A 132 -8.69 8.50 -5.32
CA ALA A 132 -10.15 8.45 -5.30
C ALA A 132 -10.75 7.69 -6.49
N HIS A 133 -10.09 7.74 -7.66
CA HIS A 133 -10.49 7.01 -8.87
C HIS A 133 -9.90 5.59 -8.95
N GLY A 134 -9.17 5.13 -7.92
CA GLY A 134 -8.62 3.78 -7.86
C GLY A 134 -7.34 3.55 -8.67
N PHE A 135 -6.83 4.57 -9.37
CA PHE A 135 -5.53 4.50 -10.06
C PHE A 135 -4.36 4.35 -9.10
N LEU A 136 -4.50 4.94 -7.90
CA LEU A 136 -3.61 4.74 -6.76
C LEU A 136 -4.40 4.19 -5.58
N VAL A 137 -3.70 3.54 -4.66
CA VAL A 137 -4.25 3.16 -3.35
C VAL A 137 -3.48 3.91 -2.28
N GLN A 138 -4.18 4.74 -1.51
CA GLN A 138 -3.59 5.45 -0.39
C GLN A 138 -3.64 4.57 0.87
N HIS A 139 -2.48 4.18 1.39
CA HIS A 139 -2.35 3.41 2.63
C HIS A 139 -2.19 4.30 3.85
N SER A 140 -1.59 5.48 3.66
CA SER A 140 -1.43 6.48 4.69
C SER A 140 -1.50 7.88 4.08
N PRO A 141 -2.30 8.80 4.63
CA PRO A 141 -2.41 10.17 4.12
C PRO A 141 -1.16 11.02 4.42
N GLY A 142 -0.25 10.52 5.26
CA GLY A 142 0.81 11.33 5.86
C GLY A 142 0.23 12.39 6.82
N TRP A 143 1.10 13.06 7.55
CA TRP A 143 0.69 14.22 8.35
C TRP A 143 1.81 15.24 8.46
N TYR A 144 1.39 16.49 8.60
CA TYR A 144 2.28 17.60 8.87
C TYR A 144 2.52 17.71 10.38
N SER A 145 3.77 17.98 10.74
CA SER A 145 4.17 18.42 12.07
C SER A 145 5.17 19.57 11.91
N ALA A 146 5.16 20.54 12.82
CA ALA A 146 6.17 21.60 12.84
C ALA A 146 7.56 21.01 13.06
N ASP A 147 7.67 20.00 13.92
CA ASP A 147 8.87 19.20 14.11
C ASP A 147 9.09 18.27 12.90
N SER A 148 10.25 18.42 12.24
CA SER A 148 10.60 17.65 11.05
C SER A 148 10.74 16.16 11.31
N SER A 149 11.16 15.75 12.52
CA SER A 149 11.32 14.35 12.88
C SER A 149 9.99 13.60 12.95
N SER A 150 8.92 14.33 13.24
CA SER A 150 7.57 13.80 13.40
C SER A 150 6.74 13.90 12.11
N ARG A 151 7.24 14.53 11.03
CA ARG A 151 6.53 14.63 9.75
C ARG A 151 6.50 13.27 9.06
N ARG A 152 5.34 12.90 8.51
CA ARG A 152 5.20 11.66 7.73
C ARG A 152 4.66 11.98 6.35
N ALA A 153 5.34 11.51 5.33
CA ALA A 153 4.84 11.56 3.98
C ALA A 153 3.74 10.52 3.76
N ALA A 154 2.90 10.76 2.77
CA ALA A 154 1.85 9.83 2.38
C ALA A 154 2.48 8.58 1.75
N ILE A 155 1.81 7.44 1.93
CA ILE A 155 2.23 6.16 1.34
C ILE A 155 1.14 5.74 0.35
N TYR A 156 1.57 5.49 -0.88
CA TYR A 156 0.70 5.02 -1.95
C TYR A 156 1.23 3.70 -2.52
N SER A 157 0.35 2.96 -3.17
CA SER A 157 0.71 1.92 -4.12
C SER A 157 -0.02 2.16 -5.44
N LEU A 158 0.49 1.58 -6.52
CA LEU A 158 -0.23 1.53 -7.78
C LEU A 158 -1.51 0.69 -7.61
N GLY A 159 -2.62 1.19 -8.16
CA GLY A 159 -3.88 0.44 -8.22
C GLY A 159 -3.74 -0.80 -9.08
N ASP A 160 -4.71 -1.72 -8.99
CA ASP A 160 -4.76 -2.85 -9.90
C ASP A 160 -5.37 -2.40 -11.25
N PRO A 161 -4.61 -2.46 -12.37
CA PRO A 161 -5.10 -2.01 -13.68
C PRO A 161 -6.37 -2.74 -14.14
N GLU A 162 -6.59 -3.98 -13.68
CA GLU A 162 -7.75 -4.79 -14.06
C GLU A 162 -9.02 -4.36 -13.30
N ILE A 163 -8.88 -4.02 -12.01
CA ILE A 163 -10.01 -3.61 -11.15
C ILE A 163 -10.51 -2.21 -11.53
N VAL A 164 -9.60 -1.32 -11.93
CA VAL A 164 -9.94 0.05 -12.38
C VAL A 164 -10.90 0.04 -13.58
N LEU A 165 -10.79 -0.96 -14.47
CA LEU A 165 -11.72 -1.11 -15.61
C LEU A 165 -13.16 -1.38 -15.18
N THR A 166 -13.37 -2.09 -14.08
CA THR A 166 -14.72 -2.46 -13.62
C THR A 166 -15.47 -1.28 -13.01
N ALA A 167 -14.76 -0.35 -12.36
CA ALA A 167 -15.37 0.85 -11.78
C ALA A 167 -15.69 1.94 -12.82
N GLY A 168 -15.06 1.89 -13.99
CA GLY A 168 -15.20 2.88 -15.05
C GLY A 168 -16.25 2.57 -16.13
N ASN A 169 -16.91 1.40 -16.08
CA ASN A 169 -17.86 1.01 -17.13
C ASN A 169 -19.31 0.83 -16.60
N PRO A 170 -20.12 1.89 -16.50
CA PRO A 170 -21.57 1.77 -16.31
C PRO A 170 -22.32 1.25 -17.56
N ALA A 171 -21.63 0.71 -18.57
CA ALA A 171 -22.23 0.28 -19.84
C ALA A 171 -21.90 -1.18 -20.22
N ALA A 172 -21.97 -2.11 -19.25
CA ALA A 172 -21.92 -3.55 -19.53
C ALA A 172 -22.97 -4.35 -18.74
N GLU A 173 -24.15 -3.76 -18.52
CA GLU A 173 -25.37 -4.51 -18.22
C GLU A 173 -26.38 -4.20 -19.33
N THR A 174 -26.39 -5.05 -20.36
CA THR A 174 -27.50 -5.21 -21.30
C THR A 174 -28.02 -6.63 -21.18
#